data_AF-A0A0B9G0R4-F1
#
_entry.id   AF-A0A0B9G0R4-F1
#
_cell.length_a   1.000
_cell.length_b   1.000
_cell.length_c   1.000
_cell.angle_alpha   90.00
_cell.angle_beta   90.00
_cell.angle_gamma   90.00
#
_symmetry.space_group_name_H-M   'P 1'
#
loop_
_entity.id
_entity.type
_entity.pdbx_description
1 polymer ?
#
loop_
_entity_poly.entity_id
_entity_poly.type
_entity_poly.pdbx_seq_one_letter_code
_entity_poly.pdbx_strand_id
1 'polypeptide(L)'
;MQKYCLPRLRVSIYVAIASMAISMPISLTAEPLLMGLDEYIERCTATYGKDKTTRSVCESQYRAIEQKEQETFAQNDELTNEIWHEKKNNSESLSVQNE
;
A
#
# COMPACT_ATOMS: atom_id res chain seq x y z
N MET A 1 -28.31 -33.59 -53.71
CA MET A 1 -28.96 -32.90 -52.57
C MET A 1 -27.88 -32.46 -51.59
N GLN A 2 -27.91 -31.17 -51.22
CA GLN A 2 -27.06 -30.56 -50.20
C GLN A 2 -27.05 -31.35 -48.89
N LYS A 3 -25.89 -31.37 -48.22
CA LYS A 3 -25.76 -31.17 -46.77
C LYS A 3 -24.29 -30.88 -46.45
N TYR A 4 -24.05 -29.65 -46.03
CA TYR A 4 -22.80 -29.13 -45.52
C TYR A 4 -22.39 -29.91 -44.26
N CYS A 5 -21.13 -30.35 -44.19
CA CYS A 5 -20.50 -30.73 -42.92
C CYS A 5 -19.38 -29.74 -42.62
N LEU A 6 -19.62 -28.93 -41.58
CA LEU A 6 -18.71 -27.93 -41.00
C LEU A 6 -17.37 -28.56 -40.58
N PRO A 7 -16.24 -27.84 -40.69
CA PRO A 7 -14.98 -28.26 -40.08
C PRO A 7 -14.99 -27.96 -38.57
N ARG A 8 -15.76 -28.73 -37.80
CA ARG A 8 -15.72 -28.72 -36.34
C ARG A 8 -14.68 -29.72 -35.85
N LEU A 9 -13.39 -29.40 -35.84
CA LEU A 9 -12.45 -30.09 -34.94
C LEU A 9 -11.01 -29.53 -34.79
N ARG A 10 -10.67 -28.31 -35.24
CA ARG A 10 -9.25 -27.86 -35.15
C ARG A 10 -8.96 -26.48 -34.57
N VAL A 11 -9.96 -25.78 -34.04
CA VAL A 11 -9.74 -24.46 -33.41
C VAL A 11 -9.78 -24.52 -31.87
N SER A 12 -10.18 -25.65 -31.28
CA SER A 12 -10.55 -25.71 -29.85
C SER A 12 -9.44 -26.12 -28.87
N ILE A 13 -8.22 -26.41 -29.31
CA ILE A 13 -7.13 -26.81 -28.38
C ILE A 13 -6.23 -25.62 -28.04
N TYR A 14 -6.00 -24.68 -28.97
CA TYR A 14 -5.11 -23.55 -28.73
C TYR A 14 -5.70 -22.43 -27.86
N VAL A 15 -7.04 -22.38 -27.70
CA VAL A 15 -7.71 -21.35 -26.89
C VAL A 15 -7.70 -21.68 -25.38
N ALA A 16 -7.50 -22.96 -25.01
CA ALA A 16 -7.63 -23.40 -23.61
C ALA A 16 -6.33 -23.32 -22.78
N ILE A 17 -5.17 -23.11 -23.42
CA ILE A 17 -3.86 -23.13 -22.73
C ILE A 17 -3.37 -21.70 -22.40
N ALA A 18 -4.06 -20.67 -22.90
CA ALA A 18 -3.70 -19.26 -22.65
C ALA A 18 -4.33 -18.67 -21.36
N SER A 19 -5.00 -19.48 -20.53
CA SER A 19 -5.72 -19.00 -19.34
C SER A 19 -4.99 -19.25 -18.01
N MET A 20 -3.78 -19.78 -18.00
CA MET A 20 -2.92 -19.71 -16.81
C MET A 20 -2.21 -18.35 -16.78
N ALA A 21 -3.00 -17.31 -16.52
CA ALA A 21 -2.48 -16.04 -16.05
C ALA A 21 -1.82 -16.31 -14.70
N ILE A 22 -0.49 -16.34 -14.72
CA ILE A 22 0.36 -16.37 -13.53
C ILE A 22 -0.04 -15.17 -12.68
N SER A 23 -0.75 -15.41 -11.59
CA SER A 23 -0.97 -14.40 -10.55
C SER A 23 0.38 -14.13 -9.92
N MET A 24 1.13 -13.16 -10.46
CA MET A 24 2.31 -12.65 -9.79
C MET A 24 1.83 -12.04 -8.47
N PRO A 25 2.38 -12.45 -7.31
CA PRO A 25 2.14 -11.72 -6.09
C PRO A 25 2.77 -10.34 -6.29
N ILE A 26 1.93 -9.33 -6.48
CA ILE A 26 2.37 -7.94 -6.46
C ILE A 26 2.77 -7.71 -5.00
N SER A 27 4.07 -7.68 -4.73
CA SER A 27 4.58 -7.18 -3.46
C SER A 27 4.22 -5.70 -3.39
N LEU A 28 3.07 -5.41 -2.79
CA LEU A 28 2.66 -4.06 -2.40
C LEU A 28 3.56 -3.63 -1.24
N THR A 29 4.80 -3.28 -1.54
CA THR A 29 5.62 -2.51 -0.61
C THR A 29 5.04 -1.11 -0.63
N ALA A 30 4.39 -0.71 0.46
CA ALA A 30 3.98 0.68 0.63
C ALA A 30 5.23 1.56 0.48
N GLU A 31 5.21 2.49 -0.46
CA GLU A 31 6.27 3.49 -0.58
C GLU A 31 6.35 4.26 0.75
N PRO A 32 7.56 4.63 1.21
CA PRO A 32 7.69 5.46 2.40
C PRO A 32 6.89 6.75 2.19
N LEU A 33 6.07 7.11 3.19
CA LEU A 33 5.20 8.28 3.11
C LEU A 33 6.01 9.57 2.94
N LEU A 34 7.22 9.60 3.51
CA LEU A 34 8.18 10.67 3.32
C LEU A 34 9.21 10.32 2.25
N MET A 35 9.46 11.31 1.40
CA MET A 35 10.66 11.38 0.55
C MET A 35 11.92 11.32 1.41
N GLY A 36 13.02 10.77 0.87
CA GLY A 36 14.30 10.76 1.58
C GLY A 36 14.86 12.16 1.87
N LEU A 37 15.62 12.29 2.95
CA LEU A 37 16.22 13.56 3.40
C LEU A 37 17.00 14.30 2.30
N ASP A 38 17.84 13.58 1.56
CA ASP A 38 18.70 14.20 0.54
C ASP A 38 17.87 14.80 -0.61
N GLU A 39 16.86 14.07 -1.07
CA GLU A 39 15.93 14.55 -2.10
C GLU A 39 15.11 15.74 -1.58
N TYR A 40 14.69 15.70 -0.31
CA TYR A 40 13.99 16.82 0.31
C TYR A 40 14.88 18.07 0.39
N ILE A 41 16.12 17.95 0.86
CA ILE A 41 17.07 19.07 0.93
C ILE A 41 17.33 19.62 -0.48
N GLU A 42 17.53 18.75 -1.47
CA GLU A 42 17.76 19.18 -2.84
C GLU A 42 16.59 20.03 -3.35
N ARG A 43 15.36 19.54 -3.21
CA ARG A 43 14.16 20.26 -3.67
C ARG A 43 13.91 21.55 -2.88
N CYS A 44 14.10 21.51 -1.56
CA CYS A 44 13.92 22.67 -0.69
C CYS A 44 14.94 23.77 -1.01
N THR A 45 16.23 23.42 -1.10
CA THR A 45 17.29 24.39 -1.43
C THR A 45 17.25 24.85 -2.88
N ALA A 46 16.77 24.02 -3.81
CA ALA A 46 16.52 24.45 -5.20
C ALA A 46 15.41 25.51 -5.28
N THR A 47 14.43 25.47 -4.38
CA THR A 47 13.29 26.40 -4.35
C THR A 47 13.62 27.69 -3.60
N TYR A 48 14.26 27.57 -2.42
CA TYR A 48 14.40 28.69 -1.48
C TYR A 48 15.81 29.27 -1.40
N GLY A 49 16.82 28.59 -1.96
CA GLY A 49 18.20 29.03 -1.94
C GLY A 49 19.16 27.95 -1.44
N LYS A 50 20.39 27.98 -1.98
CA LYS A 50 21.46 27.04 -1.64
C LYS A 50 22.39 27.55 -0.53
N ASP A 51 22.01 28.63 0.14
CA ASP A 51 22.79 29.16 1.25
C ASP A 51 22.69 28.26 2.49
N LYS A 52 23.65 28.42 3.40
CA LYS A 52 23.80 27.57 4.59
C LYS A 52 22.59 27.70 5.53
N THR A 53 21.98 28.87 5.62
CA THR A 53 20.82 29.11 6.49
C THR A 53 19.61 28.38 5.94
N THR A 54 19.33 28.52 4.65
CA THR A 54 18.23 27.80 3.98
C THR A 54 18.40 26.29 4.11
N ARG A 55 19.61 25.76 3.89
CA ARG A 55 19.88 24.34 4.10
C ARG A 55 19.55 23.89 5.53
N SER A 56 19.99 24.64 6.54
CA SER A 56 19.73 24.33 7.95
C SER A 56 18.23 24.37 8.28
N VAL A 57 17.49 25.29 7.68
CA VAL A 57 16.02 25.39 7.85
C VAL A 57 15.34 24.19 7.20
N CYS A 58 15.74 23.80 5.99
CA CYS A 58 15.23 22.60 5.33
C CYS A 58 15.50 21.34 6.18
N GLU A 59 16.72 21.18 6.68
CA GLU A 59 17.08 20.04 7.55
C GLU A 59 16.23 20.00 8.84
N SER A 60 16.01 21.15 9.47
CA SER A 60 15.17 21.25 10.68
C SER A 60 13.71 20.88 10.39
N GLN A 61 13.16 21.38 9.28
CA GLN A 61 11.79 21.06 8.88
C GLN A 61 11.61 19.58 8.58
N TYR A 62 12.56 18.97 7.87
CA TYR A 62 12.51 17.53 7.59
C TYR A 62 12.42 16.71 8.87
N ARG A 63 13.27 16.99 9.86
CA ARG A 63 13.26 16.29 11.15
C ARG A 63 11.93 16.45 11.89
N ALA A 64 11.34 17.64 11.86
CA ALA A 64 10.04 17.87 12.48
C ALA A 64 8.93 17.05 11.81
N ILE A 65 8.99 16.89 10.49
CA ILE A 65 8.05 16.06 9.73
C ILE A 65 8.24 14.58 10.08
N GLU A 66 9.49 14.10 10.10
CA GLU A 66 9.83 12.71 10.46
C GLU A 66 9.37 12.35 11.88
N GLN A 67 9.57 13.26 12.84
CA GLN A 67 9.08 13.05 14.21
C GLN A 67 7.55 12.98 14.25
N LYS A 68 6.87 13.88 13.55
CA LYS A 68 5.40 13.90 13.50
C LYS A 68 4.82 12.66 12.83
N GLU A 69 5.50 12.14 11.81
CA GLU A 69 5.15 10.89 11.16
C GLU A 69 5.18 9.74 12.17
N GLN A 70 6.27 9.61 12.93
CA GLN A 70 6.41 8.58 13.97
C GLN A 70 5.31 8.70 15.05
N GLU A 71 5.01 9.91 15.50
CA GLU A 71 3.93 10.17 16.45
C GLU A 71 2.55 9.77 15.88
N THR A 72 2.30 10.07 14.60
CA THR A 72 1.02 9.73 13.94
C THR A 72 0.85 8.21 13.78
N PHE A 73 1.93 7.50 13.42
CA PHE A 73 1.89 6.03 13.36
C PHE A 73 1.68 5.42 14.75
N ALA A 74 2.36 5.92 15.78
CA ALA A 74 2.17 5.45 17.15
C ALA A 74 0.73 5.64 17.65
N GLN A 75 0.12 6.80 17.38
CA GLN A 75 -1.27 7.08 17.76
C GLN A 75 -2.27 6.20 17.00
N ASN A 76 -2.03 5.96 15.70
CA ASN A 76 -2.87 5.05 14.93
C ASN A 76 -2.76 3.61 15.43
N ASP A 77 -1.57 3.15 15.82
CA ASP A 77 -1.38 1.81 16.38
C ASP A 77 -2.11 1.65 17.72
N GLU A 78 -2.06 2.67 18.58
CA GLU A 78 -2.80 2.69 19.85
C GLU A 78 -4.32 2.62 19.62
N LEU A 79 -4.87 3.51 18.79
CA LEU A 79 -6.29 3.50 18.46
C LEU A 79 -6.73 2.20 17.78
N THR A 80 -5.91 1.67 16.88
CA THR A 80 -6.19 0.43 16.17
C THR A 80 -6.23 -0.72 17.18
N ASN A 81 -5.24 -0.82 18.08
CA ASN A 81 -5.23 -1.85 19.11
C ASN A 81 -6.44 -1.76 20.05
N GLU A 82 -6.85 -0.57 20.47
CA GLU A 82 -8.06 -0.38 21.29
C GLU A 82 -9.32 -0.90 20.56
N ILE A 83 -9.51 -0.54 19.30
CA ILE A 83 -10.65 -0.98 18.48
C ILE A 83 -10.64 -2.51 18.29
N TRP A 84 -9.47 -3.11 18.04
CA TRP A 84 -9.36 -4.57 17.89
C TRP A 84 -9.62 -5.31 19.22
N HIS A 85 -9.16 -4.78 20.34
CA HIS A 85 -9.39 -5.36 21.67
C HIS A 85 -10.87 -5.25 22.10
N GLU A 86 -11.51 -4.10 21.85
CA GLU A 86 -12.93 -3.93 22.13
C GLU A 86 -13.80 -4.89 21.30
N LYS A 87 -13.48 -5.06 20.02
CA LYS A 87 -14.18 -6.01 19.14
C LYS A 87 -14.02 -7.46 19.58
N LYS A 88 -12.83 -7.84 20.08
CA LYS A 88 -12.61 -9.20 20.61
C LYS A 88 -13.47 -9.46 21.85
N ASN A 89 -13.46 -8.52 22.80
CA ASN A 89 -14.23 -8.63 24.05
C ASN A 89 -15.75 -8.69 23.79
N ASN A 90 -16.24 -7.92 22.81
CA ASN A 90 -17.65 -7.96 22.40
C ASN A 90 -18.04 -9.21 21.61
N SER A 91 -17.10 -9.82 20.88
CA SER A 91 -17.35 -11.09 20.17
C SER A 91 -17.39 -12.28 21.12
N GLU A 92 -16.57 -12.27 22.19
CA GLU A 92 -16.57 -13.32 23.21
C GLU A 92 -17.85 -13.24 24.07
N SER A 93 -18.33 -12.04 24.41
CA SER A 93 -19.60 -11.89 25.16
C SER A 93 -20.84 -12.32 24.38
N LEU A 94 -20.87 -12.12 23.06
CA LEU A 94 -21.95 -12.59 22.18
C LEU A 94 -22.00 -14.13 22.05
N SER A 95 -20.86 -14.80 22.21
CA SER A 95 -20.78 -16.27 22.14
C SER A 95 -21.29 -16.96 23.39
N VAL A 96 -21.28 -16.27 24.55
CA VAL A 96 -21.76 -16.80 25.84
C VAL A 96 -23.28 -16.65 26.02
N GLN A 97 -23.93 -15.75 25.26
CA GLN A 97 -25.38 -15.52 25.36
C GLN A 97 -26.24 -16.44 24.48
N ASN A 98 -25.64 -17.33 23.68
CA ASN A 98 -26.36 -18.24 22.79
C ASN A 98 -26.28 -19.72 23.21
N GLU A 99 -25.91 -20.01 24.46
CA GLU A 99 -25.94 -21.36 25.06
C GLU A 99 -27.09 -21.50 26.07
#